data_AF-A0A349SEU3-F1
#
_entry.id   AF-A0A349SEU3-F1
#
_cell.length_a   1.000
_cell.length_b   1.000
_cell.length_c   1.000
_cell.angle_alpha   90.00
_cell.angle_beta   90.00
_cell.angle_gamma   90.00
#
_symmetry.space_group_name_H-M   'P 1'
#
loop_
_entity.id
_entity.type
_entity.pdbx_description
1 polymer ?
#
loop_
_entity_poly.entity_id
_entity_poly.type
_entity_poly.pdbx_seq_one_letter_code
_entity_poly.pdbx_strand_id
1 'polypeptide(L)' 'MTAALQIQGLGKTYANGTMALQDIDLTVDEGDFFALLGPNGAG' A
#
# COMPACT_ATOMS: atom_id res chain seq x y z
N MET A 1 -1.89 15.34 -14.82
CA MET A 1 -1.56 13.90 -14.71
C MET A 1 -2.73 13.25 -14.00
N THR A 2 -3.22 12.14 -14.54
CA THR A 2 -4.39 11.42 -13.99
C THR A 2 -3.86 10.26 -13.16
N ALA A 3 -4.28 10.17 -11.90
CA ALA A 3 -3.91 9.05 -11.04
C ALA A 3 -4.66 7.78 -11.50
N ALA A 4 -3.93 6.70 -11.78
CA ALA A 4 -4.51 5.40 -12.07
C ALA A 4 -4.90 4.63 -10.81
N LEU A 5 -4.16 4.84 -9.70
CA LEU A 5 -4.46 4.31 -8.38
C LEU A 5 -4.13 5.35 -7.32
N GLN A 6 -5.03 5.54 -6.37
CA GLN A 6 -4.81 6.36 -5.19
C GLN A 6 -5.26 5.63 -3.93
N ILE A 7 -4.36 5.51 -2.97
CA ILE A 7 -4.56 4.93 -1.64
C ILE A 7 -4.21 6.02 -0.62
N GLN A 8 -5.09 6.21 0.36
CA GLN A 8 -4.89 7.17 1.45
C GLN A 8 -5.21 6.51 2.79
N GLY A 9 -4.30 6.61 3.76
CA GLY A 9 -4.48 6.12 5.12
C GLY A 9 -4.80 4.63 5.22
N LEU A 10 -4.23 3.80 4.35
CA LEU A 10 -4.52 2.36 4.37
C LEU A 10 -3.91 1.71 5.61
N GLY A 11 -4.80 1.27 6.49
CA GLY A 11 -4.49 0.45 7.64
C GLY A 11 -5.04 -0.96 7.48
N LYS A 12 -4.29 -1.97 7.93
CA LYS A 12 -4.76 -3.34 8.00
C LYS A 12 -4.25 -4.01 9.27
N THR A 13 -5.20 -4.44 10.10
CA THR A 13 -4.95 -5.35 11.22
C THR A 13 -5.71 -6.65 10.98
N TYR A 14 -5.02 -7.78 11.16
CA TYR A 14 -5.62 -9.10 11.10
C TYR A 14 -6.31 -9.45 12.42
N ALA A 15 -7.21 -10.44 12.40
CA ALA A 15 -7.99 -10.84 13.58
C ALA A 15 -7.11 -11.35 14.74
N ASN A 16 -5.90 -11.84 14.45
CA ASN A 16 -4.91 -12.24 15.43
C ASN A 16 -4.16 -11.05 16.08
N GLY A 17 -4.50 -9.81 15.72
CA GLY A 17 -3.87 -8.60 16.23
C GLY A 17 -2.62 -8.17 15.47
N THR A 18 -2.18 -8.90 14.43
CA THR A 18 -1.04 -8.48 13.61
C THR A 18 -1.44 -7.24 12.79
N MET A 19 -0.76 -6.12 13.03
CA MET A 19 -0.84 -4.92 12.21
C MET A 19 0.08 -5.07 11.01
N ALA A 20 -0.52 -5.23 9.84
CA ALA A 20 0.15 -5.49 8.58
C ALA A 20 0.48 -4.19 7.85
N LEU A 21 -0.49 -3.27 7.80
CA LEU A 21 -0.32 -1.93 7.24
C LEU A 21 -0.74 -0.87 8.26
N GLN A 22 0.01 0.22 8.33
CA GLN A 22 -0.28 1.36 9.19
C GLN A 22 -0.13 2.65 8.40
N ASP A 23 -1.25 3.35 8.17
CA ASP A 23 -1.33 4.67 7.56
C ASP A 23 -0.53 4.81 6.25
N ILE A 24 -0.77 3.89 5.31
CA ILE A 24 -0.07 3.88 4.02
C ILE A 24 -0.79 4.77 3.00
N ASP A 25 -0.05 5.71 2.41
CA ASP A 25 -0.44 6.50 1.26
C ASP A 25 0.34 6.02 0.01
N LEU A 26 -0.36 5.81 -1.11
CA LEU A 26 0.26 5.45 -2.40
C LEU A 26 -0.50 6.15 -3.52
N THR A 27 0.22 6.77 -4.45
CA THR A 27 -0.35 7.27 -5.70
C THR A 27 0.47 6.70 -6.84
N VAL A 28 -0.22 6.14 -7.84
CA VAL A 28 0.38 5.63 -9.08
C VAL A 28 -0.29 6.38 -10.23
N ASP A 29 0.51 7.05 -11.05
CA ASP A 29 0.00 7.81 -12.19
C ASP A 29 -0.21 6.89 -13.41
N GLU A 30 -1.08 7.29 -14.33
CA GLU A 30 -1.27 6.56 -15.59
C GLU A 30 0.04 6.43 -16.37
N GLY A 31 0.43 5.18 -16.68
CA GLY A 31 1.66 4.87 -17.40
C GLY A 31 2.86 4.52 -16.50
N ASP A 32 2.73 4.69 -15.19
CA ASP A 32 3.77 4.26 -14.26
C ASP A 32 3.89 2.73 -14.18
N PHE A 33 5.14 2.27 -14.06
CA PHE A 33 5.43 0.90 -13.66
C PHE A 33 6.01 0.91 -12.24
N PHE A 34 5.34 0.20 -11.34
CA PHE A 34 5.68 0.19 -9.93
C PHE A 34 5.82 -1.23 -9.40
N ALA A 35 6.76 -1.44 -8.46
CA ALA A 35 6.97 -2.72 -7.80
C ALA A 35 7.07 -2.51 -6.28
N LEU A 36 6.36 -3.34 -5.52
CA LEU A 36 6.49 -3.43 -4.07
C LEU A 36 7.58 -4.47 -3.74
N LEU A 37 8.65 -4.04 -3.09
CA LEU A 37 9.71 -4.92 -2.61
C LEU A 37 9.82 -4.85 -1.10
N GLY A 38 9.91 -6.03 -0.48
CA GLY A 38 10.13 -6.18 0.95
C GLY A 38 10.33 -7.64 1.34
N PRO A 39 10.81 -7.90 2.57
CA PRO A 39 10.87 -9.25 3.12
C PRO A 39 9.47 -9.85 3.31
N ASN A 40 9.40 -11.16 3.55
CA ASN A 40 8.14 -11.84 3.84
C ASN A 40 7.47 -11.21 5.07
N GLY A 41 6.21 -10.78 4.91
CA GLY A 41 5.43 -10.15 5.97
C GLY A 41 5.72 -8.66 6.19
N ALA A 42 6.34 -7.96 5.23
CA ALA A 42 6.60 -6.51 5.31
C ALA A 42 5.35 -5.63 5.19
N GLY A 43 4.21 -6.21 4.84
CA GLY A 43 2.93 -5.53 4.71
C GLY A 43 1.78 -6.51 4.78
#